data_AF-A0A926YU64-F1
#
_entry.id   AF-A0A926YU64-F1
#
_cell.length_a   1.000
_cell.length_b   1.000
_cell.length_c   1.000
_cell.angle_alpha   90.00
_cell.angle_beta   90.00
_cell.angle_gamma   90.00
#
_symmetry.space_group_name_H-M   'P 1'
#
loop_
_entity.id
_entity.type
_entity.pdbx_description
1 polymer ?
#
loop_
_entity_poly.entity_id
_entity_poly.type
_entity_poly.pdbx_seq_one_letter_code
_entity_poly.pdbx_strand_id
1 'polypeptide(L)'
;MLILQKTALFAIASGLLFTNLISNRAISQPVEPNLGTLSLTCRGTIQNSVDFTAFYTREGGFNRVEFRPRTSTNVLTSNLRYSGKNTRGQGIWRGAVAAAADVVLVHLSDRPVQSGDQVSIGYDGRWGRATCR
;
A
#
# COMPACT_ATOMS: atom_id res chain seq x y z
N MET A 1 40.40 -47.45 4.23
CA MET A 1 39.21 -46.78 3.67
C MET A 1 39.72 -45.48 3.02
N LEU A 2 40.21 -45.44 1.76
CA LEU A 2 39.49 -45.53 0.46
C LEU A 2 38.30 -44.54 0.47
N ILE A 3 38.16 -43.47 -0.34
CA ILE A 3 38.42 -43.17 -1.77
C ILE A 3 38.39 -41.62 -1.92
N LEU A 4 39.36 -40.91 -2.53
CA LEU A 4 39.67 -40.68 -3.96
C LEU A 4 38.73 -39.68 -4.73
N GLN A 5 39.33 -38.57 -5.20
CA GLN A 5 39.18 -37.93 -6.54
C GLN A 5 37.84 -37.26 -6.91
N LYS A 6 37.73 -36.25 -7.80
CA LYS A 6 38.55 -35.92 -8.98
C LYS A 6 38.25 -34.49 -9.46
N THR A 7 39.32 -33.71 -9.67
CA THR A 7 39.34 -32.51 -10.51
C THR A 7 39.20 -32.93 -11.98
N ALA A 8 38.31 -32.31 -12.74
CA ALA A 8 38.22 -32.49 -14.19
C ALA A 8 38.68 -31.21 -14.89
N LEU A 9 39.88 -31.27 -15.47
CA LEU A 9 40.31 -30.39 -16.54
C LEU A 9 39.52 -30.71 -17.82
N PHE A 10 39.13 -29.70 -18.58
CA PHE A 10 38.96 -29.81 -20.02
C PHE A 10 39.85 -28.78 -20.70
N ALA A 11 40.74 -29.26 -21.56
CA ALA A 11 41.55 -28.46 -22.46
C ALA A 11 41.28 -28.93 -23.89
N ILE A 12 41.02 -27.99 -24.79
CA ILE A 12 41.14 -28.02 -26.27
C ILE A 12 40.80 -26.58 -26.73
N ALA A 13 41.34 -25.98 -27.77
CA ALA A 13 42.55 -26.08 -28.58
C ALA A 13 42.51 -24.81 -29.46
N SER A 14 43.66 -24.25 -29.82
CA SER A 14 43.78 -23.03 -30.64
C SER A 14 43.21 -23.19 -32.05
N GLY A 15 42.56 -22.14 -32.58
CA GLY A 15 42.42 -21.98 -34.04
C GLY A 15 41.24 -21.13 -34.53
N LEU A 16 41.60 -20.09 -35.29
CA LEU A 16 40.85 -19.43 -36.38
C LEU A 16 39.97 -18.20 -36.07
N LEU A 17 40.40 -17.09 -36.66
CA LEU A 17 39.73 -15.81 -36.85
C LEU A 17 38.39 -15.99 -37.59
N PHE A 18 37.30 -15.52 -36.97
CA PHE A 18 36.10 -15.10 -37.68
C PHE A 18 35.64 -13.75 -37.11
N THR A 19 35.49 -12.81 -38.03
CA THR A 19 34.90 -11.48 -37.82
C THR A 19 33.39 -11.56 -37.61
N ASN A 20 32.89 -10.51 -36.94
CA ASN A 20 31.50 -10.07 -36.87
C ASN A 20 30.54 -10.88 -35.98
N LEU A 21 30.02 -10.24 -34.94
CA LEU A 21 28.68 -9.63 -34.99
C LEU A 21 28.30 -9.08 -33.60
N ILE A 22 27.72 -7.90 -33.65
CA ILE A 22 27.09 -7.15 -32.57
C ILE A 22 26.18 -8.07 -31.75
N SER A 23 26.35 -8.10 -30.44
CA SER A 23 25.26 -8.44 -29.54
C SER A 23 25.37 -7.57 -28.30
N ASN A 24 25.05 -6.28 -28.47
CA ASN A 24 24.46 -5.50 -27.37
C ASN A 24 23.12 -6.17 -27.04
N ARG A 25 23.15 -7.28 -26.29
CA ARG A 25 22.00 -7.72 -25.53
C ARG A 25 21.86 -6.68 -24.42
N ALA A 26 21.15 -5.60 -24.73
CA ALA A 26 20.39 -4.92 -23.71
C ALA A 26 19.55 -6.03 -23.07
N ILE A 27 19.99 -6.49 -21.89
CA ILE A 27 19.17 -7.34 -21.05
C ILE A 27 18.00 -6.41 -20.72
N SER A 28 16.90 -6.55 -21.47
CA SER A 28 15.62 -6.02 -21.05
C SER A 28 15.35 -6.72 -19.74
N GLN A 29 15.69 -6.06 -18.63
CA GLN A 29 15.28 -6.55 -17.33
C GLN A 29 13.78 -6.81 -17.43
N PRO A 30 13.26 -7.95 -16.95
CA PRO A 30 11.84 -8.10 -16.80
C PRO A 30 11.40 -6.88 -15.98
N VAL A 31 10.66 -5.97 -16.60
CA VAL A 31 9.87 -5.01 -15.82
C VAL A 31 8.99 -5.91 -14.99
N GLU A 32 9.30 -6.00 -13.69
CA GLU A 32 8.45 -6.69 -12.73
C GLU A 32 7.05 -6.16 -12.99
N PRO A 33 6.10 -7.03 -13.41
CA PRO A 33 4.83 -6.58 -13.94
C PRO A 33 4.00 -6.09 -12.78
N ASN A 34 4.28 -4.87 -12.28
CA ASN A 34 3.45 -4.04 -11.43
C ASN A 34 2.45 -4.90 -10.65
N LEU A 35 2.96 -5.71 -9.70
CA LEU A 35 2.21 -6.65 -8.87
C LEU A 35 1.36 -5.90 -7.81
N GLY A 36 0.74 -4.81 -8.26
CA GLY A 36 -0.41 -4.15 -7.68
C GLY A 36 -0.11 -3.43 -6.39
N THR A 37 0.61 -2.31 -6.46
CA THR A 37 0.52 -1.25 -5.44
C THR A 37 -0.87 -0.62 -5.52
N LEU A 38 -1.91 -1.35 -5.09
CA LEU A 38 -3.27 -0.82 -4.98
C LEU A 38 -3.19 0.32 -3.96
N SER A 39 -3.44 1.53 -4.46
CA SER A 39 -3.56 2.74 -3.67
C SER A 39 -4.92 3.34 -3.94
N LEU A 40 -5.66 3.66 -2.88
CA LEU A 40 -7.02 4.19 -2.97
C LEU A 40 -7.14 5.44 -2.10
N THR A 41 -8.02 6.34 -2.53
CA THR A 41 -8.43 7.49 -1.72
C THR A 41 -9.92 7.42 -1.43
N CYS A 42 -10.29 7.54 -0.17
CA CYS A 42 -11.69 7.54 0.25
C CYS A 42 -12.05 8.94 0.72
N ARG A 43 -12.86 9.64 -0.08
CA ARG A 43 -13.28 11.02 0.18
C ARG A 43 -14.70 11.06 0.73
N GLY A 44 -14.91 11.89 1.74
CA GLY A 44 -16.19 11.96 2.43
C GLY A 44 -16.33 13.19 3.31
N THR A 45 -17.41 13.24 4.08
CA THR A 45 -17.69 14.36 4.99
C THR A 45 -18.19 13.86 6.34
N ILE A 46 -17.86 14.59 7.41
CA ILE A 46 -18.39 14.39 8.76
C ILE A 46 -19.42 15.49 9.03
N GLN A 47 -20.69 15.07 9.10
CA GLN A 47 -21.84 15.94 9.38
C GLN A 47 -21.82 17.26 8.58
N ASN A 48 -21.42 17.21 7.30
CA ASN A 48 -21.33 18.36 6.40
C ASN A 48 -20.44 19.54 6.89
N SER A 49 -19.56 19.29 7.86
CA SER A 49 -18.75 20.35 8.52
C SER A 49 -17.24 20.17 8.34
N VAL A 50 -16.80 18.93 8.15
CA VAL A 50 -15.39 18.58 7.94
C VAL A 50 -15.33 17.64 6.75
N ASP A 51 -14.64 18.04 5.70
CA ASP A 51 -14.31 17.15 4.60
C ASP A 51 -13.10 16.31 5.00
N PHE A 52 -13.07 15.04 4.61
CA PHE A 52 -11.93 14.18 4.91
C PHE A 52 -11.51 13.33 3.73
N THR A 53 -10.23 12.95 3.71
CA THR A 53 -9.64 12.02 2.76
C THR A 53 -8.84 10.97 3.52
N ALA A 54 -9.26 9.71 3.42
CA ALA A 54 -8.50 8.58 3.92
C ALA A 54 -7.65 7.98 2.80
N PHE A 55 -6.41 7.59 3.13
CA PHE A 55 -5.45 7.01 2.20
C PHE A 55 -5.23 5.54 2.54
N TYR A 56 -5.35 4.70 1.53
CA TYR A 56 -5.13 3.25 1.63
C TYR A 56 -4.01 2.82 0.69
N THR A 57 -3.17 1.91 1.15
CA THR A 57 -2.24 1.14 0.31
C THR A 57 -2.39 -0.34 0.62
N ARG A 58 -2.15 -1.22 -0.36
CA ARG A 58 -2.18 -2.67 -0.13
C ARG A 58 -1.21 -3.13 0.97
N GLU A 59 -0.02 -2.55 0.98
CA GLU A 59 1.05 -2.90 1.93
C GLU A 59 0.81 -2.33 3.32
N GLY A 60 0.33 -1.09 3.43
CA GLY A 60 0.18 -0.37 4.70
C GLY A 60 -1.24 -0.35 5.28
N GLY A 61 -2.24 -0.80 4.53
CA GLY A 61 -3.65 -0.58 4.86
C GLY A 61 -4.01 0.91 4.84
N PHE A 62 -5.02 1.29 5.63
CA PHE A 62 -5.31 2.69 5.90
C PHE A 62 -4.24 3.28 6.83
N ASN A 63 -3.38 4.14 6.30
CA ASN A 63 -2.21 4.66 7.03
C ASN A 63 -2.29 6.16 7.36
N ARG A 64 -3.14 6.92 6.66
CA ARG A 64 -3.29 8.36 6.86
C ARG A 64 -4.71 8.83 6.60
N VAL A 65 -5.13 9.84 7.34
CA VAL A 65 -6.33 10.63 7.05
C VAL A 65 -6.00 12.11 7.14
N GLU A 66 -6.51 12.88 6.19
CA GLU A 66 -6.56 14.34 6.25
C GLU A 66 -7.98 14.82 6.51
N PHE A 67 -8.13 15.79 7.41
CA PHE A 67 -9.36 16.49 7.72
C PHE A 67 -9.24 17.96 7.34
N ARG A 68 -10.30 18.50 6.73
CA ARG A 68 -10.40 19.89 6.29
C ARG A 68 -11.69 20.47 6.84
N PRO A 69 -11.65 21.09 8.04
CA PRO A 69 -12.80 21.79 8.58
C PRO A 69 -13.20 22.92 7.62
N ARG A 70 -14.48 23.05 7.28
CA ARG A 70 -14.93 24.06 6.31
C ARG A 70 -14.84 25.50 6.82
N THR A 71 -14.67 25.68 8.12
CA THR A 71 -14.49 26.97 8.80
C THR A 71 -13.03 27.41 8.89
N SER A 72 -12.08 26.61 8.39
CA SER A 72 -10.65 26.87 8.50
C SER A 72 -9.92 26.50 7.21
N THR A 73 -8.78 27.13 6.96
CA THR A 73 -7.85 26.74 5.90
C THR A 73 -6.87 25.65 6.34
N ASN A 74 -6.86 25.30 7.63
CA ASN A 74 -5.95 24.30 8.18
C ASN A 74 -6.32 22.88 7.73
N VAL A 75 -5.31 22.12 7.31
CA VAL A 75 -5.43 20.68 7.09
C VAL A 75 -4.89 19.98 8.34
N LEU A 76 -5.74 19.16 8.97
CA LEU A 76 -5.37 18.34 10.11
C LEU A 76 -5.07 16.93 9.63
N THR A 77 -4.05 16.28 10.16
CA THR A 77 -3.64 14.94 9.73
C THR A 77 -3.58 13.98 10.92
N SER A 78 -4.03 12.74 10.69
CA SER A 78 -3.82 11.63 11.60
C SER A 78 -3.12 10.49 10.85
N ASN A 79 -2.05 9.96 11.44
CA ASN A 79 -1.52 8.67 11.06
C ASN A 79 -2.39 7.58 11.69
N LEU A 80 -2.67 6.52 10.94
CA LEU A 80 -3.52 5.43 11.37
C LEU A 80 -2.72 4.14 11.51
N ARG A 81 -3.12 3.33 12.49
CA ARG A 81 -2.61 1.97 12.70
C ARG A 81 -3.77 0.99 12.77
N TYR A 82 -3.57 -0.19 12.19
CA TYR A 82 -4.54 -1.26 12.27
C TYR A 82 -4.73 -1.71 13.72
N SER A 83 -5.98 -1.82 14.15
CA SER A 83 -6.38 -2.16 15.52
C SER A 83 -7.10 -3.50 15.62
N GLY A 84 -7.38 -4.17 14.49
CA GLY A 84 -8.12 -5.43 14.44
C GLY A 84 -9.43 -5.32 13.68
N LYS A 85 -10.37 -6.22 13.97
CA LYS A 85 -11.70 -6.29 13.35
C LYS A 85 -12.79 -6.15 14.41
N ASN A 86 -13.95 -5.59 14.04
CA ASN A 86 -15.15 -5.67 14.88
C ASN A 86 -15.84 -7.05 14.76
N THR A 87 -16.94 -7.24 15.49
CA THR A 87 -17.75 -8.47 15.47
C THR A 87 -18.39 -8.80 14.12
N ARG A 88 -18.39 -7.84 13.17
CA ARG A 88 -18.86 -8.04 11.79
C ARG A 88 -17.72 -8.34 10.81
N GLY A 89 -16.50 -8.59 11.30
CA GLY A 89 -15.33 -8.87 10.46
C GLY A 89 -14.73 -7.63 9.76
N GLN A 90 -15.25 -6.44 10.06
CA GLN A 90 -14.82 -5.18 9.44
C GLN A 90 -13.52 -4.68 10.07
N GLY A 91 -12.54 -4.34 9.24
CA GLY A 91 -11.25 -3.81 9.70
C GLY A 91 -11.40 -2.45 10.40
N ILE A 92 -10.63 -2.24 11.46
CA ILE A 92 -10.58 -1.01 12.25
C ILE A 92 -9.15 -0.47 12.25
N TRP A 93 -9.02 0.82 12.02
CA TRP A 93 -7.78 1.57 12.17
C TRP A 93 -7.99 2.72 13.15
N ARG A 94 -6.98 3.01 13.96
CA ARG A 94 -7.03 4.04 15.00
C ARG A 94 -5.84 5.00 14.90
N GLY A 95 -6.07 6.23 15.30
CA GLY A 95 -5.06 7.27 15.40
C GLY A 95 -5.57 8.46 16.22
N ALA A 96 -4.84 9.56 16.18
CA ALA A 96 -5.25 10.81 16.79
C ALA A 96 -4.71 12.01 15.99
N VAL A 97 -5.49 13.10 15.97
CA VAL A 97 -5.02 14.40 15.50
C VAL A 97 -4.43 15.17 16.66
N ALA A 98 -3.20 15.67 16.48
CA ALA A 98 -2.46 16.46 17.49
C ALA A 98 -2.42 15.82 18.89
N ALA A 99 -2.48 14.48 18.96
CA ALA A 99 -2.56 13.70 20.20
C ALA A 99 -3.74 14.05 21.13
N ALA A 100 -4.79 14.70 20.62
CA ALA A 100 -5.93 15.16 21.43
C ALA A 100 -7.28 14.63 20.92
N ALA A 101 -7.49 14.61 19.61
CA ALA A 101 -8.76 14.17 19.03
C ALA A 101 -8.65 12.76 18.46
N ASP A 102 -9.42 11.82 19.01
CA ASP A 102 -9.44 10.42 18.59
C ASP A 102 -9.97 10.26 17.16
N VAL A 103 -9.29 9.40 16.39
CA VAL A 103 -9.68 9.00 15.04
C VAL A 103 -9.89 7.51 14.98
N VAL A 104 -11.05 7.10 14.46
CA VAL A 104 -11.38 5.70 14.20
C VAL A 104 -11.86 5.56 12.76
N LEU A 105 -11.21 4.71 11.97
CA LEU A 105 -11.67 4.35 10.64
C LEU A 105 -12.14 2.90 10.63
N VAL A 106 -13.31 2.65 10.06
CA VAL A 106 -13.89 1.32 9.86
C VAL A 106 -14.10 1.09 8.37
N HIS A 107 -13.51 0.02 7.83
CA HIS A 107 -13.81 -0.43 6.47
C HIS A 107 -15.11 -1.24 6.47
N LEU A 108 -16.10 -0.84 5.67
CA LEU A 108 -17.48 -1.34 5.78
C LEU A 108 -17.72 -2.60 4.96
N SER A 109 -16.74 -3.48 4.95
CA SER A 109 -16.74 -4.78 4.28
C SER A 109 -15.93 -5.76 5.12
N ASP A 110 -16.22 -7.04 4.98
CA ASP A 110 -15.46 -8.15 5.55
C ASP A 110 -14.39 -8.70 4.58
N ARG A 111 -14.43 -8.24 3.32
CA ARG A 111 -13.48 -8.58 2.26
C ARG A 111 -12.31 -7.58 2.22
N PRO A 112 -11.21 -7.90 1.52
CA PRO A 112 -10.13 -6.94 1.27
C PRO A 112 -10.62 -5.64 0.61
N VAL A 113 -9.97 -4.52 0.92
CA VAL A 113 -10.32 -3.20 0.39
C VAL A 113 -10.14 -3.15 -1.13
N GLN A 114 -11.15 -2.62 -1.82
CA GLN A 114 -11.17 -2.40 -3.27
C GLN A 114 -11.85 -1.07 -3.64
N SER A 115 -11.71 -0.63 -4.89
CA SER A 115 -12.40 0.56 -5.39
C SER A 115 -13.92 0.38 -5.33
N GLY A 116 -14.65 1.43 -4.96
CA GLY A 116 -16.10 1.41 -4.72
C GLY A 116 -16.51 1.06 -3.29
N ASP A 117 -15.61 0.52 -2.47
CA ASP A 117 -15.90 0.23 -1.07
C ASP A 117 -16.21 1.50 -0.27
N GLN A 118 -16.91 1.33 0.85
CA GLN A 118 -17.21 2.41 1.78
C GLN A 118 -16.40 2.29 3.08
N VAL A 119 -16.11 3.45 3.68
CA VAL A 119 -15.54 3.54 5.03
C VAL A 119 -16.40 4.45 5.90
N SER A 120 -16.37 4.19 7.21
CA SER A 120 -16.87 5.10 8.24
C SER A 120 -15.69 5.69 8.97
N ILE A 121 -15.70 7.00 9.20
CA ILE A 121 -14.68 7.65 10.01
C ILE A 121 -15.30 8.37 11.20
N GLY A 122 -14.74 8.14 12.37
CA GLY A 122 -15.01 8.86 13.60
C GLY A 122 -13.88 9.86 13.83
N TYR A 123 -14.24 11.11 14.09
CA TYR A 123 -13.33 12.17 14.53
C TYR A 123 -13.99 12.85 15.73
N ASP A 124 -13.39 12.68 16.91
CA ASP A 124 -13.89 13.24 18.17
C ASP A 124 -15.38 12.89 18.43
N GLY A 125 -15.71 11.60 18.32
CA GLY A 125 -17.06 11.06 18.50
C GLY A 125 -18.06 11.34 17.36
N ARG A 126 -17.71 12.19 16.39
CA ARG A 126 -18.57 12.50 15.23
C ARG A 126 -18.23 11.61 14.05
N TRP A 127 -19.26 11.12 13.36
CA TRP A 127 -19.10 10.14 12.29
C TRP A 127 -19.41 10.69 10.90
N GLY A 128 -18.64 10.23 9.91
CA GLY A 128 -18.81 10.50 8.49
C GLY A 128 -18.64 9.25 7.63
N ARG A 129 -19.03 9.35 6.36
CA ARG A 129 -18.92 8.27 5.36
C ARG A 129 -18.09 8.73 4.18
N ALA A 130 -17.35 7.81 3.58
CA ALA A 130 -16.62 8.03 2.34
C ALA A 130 -16.70 6.81 1.42
N THR A 131 -16.49 7.06 0.12
CA THR A 131 -16.33 6.01 -0.91
C THR A 131 -14.89 6.03 -1.40
N CYS A 132 -14.28 4.85 -1.48
CA CYS A 132 -12.93 4.66 -1.97
C CYS A 132 -12.89 4.61 -3.50
N ARG A 133 -11.92 5.30 -4.10
CA ARG A 133 -11.68 5.30 -5.54
C ARG A 133 -10.21 5.15 -5.85
#